data_AF-A0A8H7SWT1-F1
#
_entry.id   AF-A0A8H7SWT1-F1
#
_cell.length_a   1.000
_cell.length_b   1.000
_cell.length_c   1.000
_cell.angle_alpha   90.00
_cell.angle_beta   90.00
_cell.angle_gamma   90.00
#
_symmetry.space_group_name_H-M   'P 1'
#
loop_
_entity.id
_entity.type
_entity.pdbx_description
1 polymer ?
#
loop_
_entity_poly.entity_id
_entity_poly.type
_entity_poly.pdbx_seq_one_letter_code
_entity_poly.pdbx_strand_id
1 'polypeptide(L)'
;MESDLIFEPKARYLSLHGSYIDRLAEQAHELVTPECIENKEKRDKGGHHVTVINHLEMASLMPTPPDSTKKAAKKHLQTSLRHVNRLIIDKFGEPATWEKPIDLGLGTTREDEAVSYFRVLFWPFGQNMRGYLGLGQSNFHITVGFKPRDVHLYKGPATLICLKEGQTCTTTQMDLLVKYAYFYHRDREFIRKLYQTCWRHGYYPKTIRLTSILMQCNNYQV
;
A
#
# COMPACT_ATOMS: atom_id res chain seq x y z
N MET A 1 2.28 20.52 -15.17
CA MET A 1 1.01 19.80 -15.03
C MET A 1 0.92 19.33 -13.60
N GLU A 2 -0.02 19.87 -12.85
CA GLU A 2 -0.29 19.43 -11.48
C GLU A 2 -0.72 17.95 -11.53
N SER A 3 -0.16 17.14 -10.64
CA SER A 3 -0.36 15.70 -10.73
C SER A 3 -1.62 15.30 -9.98
N ASP A 4 -2.66 14.96 -10.73
CA ASP A 4 -3.95 14.64 -10.14
C ASP A 4 -3.97 13.27 -9.46
N LEU A 5 -4.46 13.27 -8.23
CA LEU A 5 -5.01 12.11 -7.56
C LEU A 5 -6.50 12.04 -7.87
N ILE A 6 -6.99 10.85 -8.15
CA ILE A 6 -8.41 10.56 -8.39
C ILE A 6 -8.82 9.46 -7.42
N PHE A 7 -9.92 9.66 -6.73
CA PHE A 7 -10.50 8.70 -5.80
C PHE A 7 -11.91 8.35 -6.25
N GLU A 8 -12.10 7.12 -6.72
CA GLU A 8 -13.38 6.70 -7.26
C GLU A 8 -13.68 5.20 -7.02
N PRO A 9 -14.96 4.81 -7.11
CA PRO A 9 -15.36 3.41 -7.15
C PRO A 9 -14.83 2.69 -8.39
N LYS A 10 -14.15 1.55 -8.19
CA LYS A 10 -13.78 0.64 -9.27
C LYS A 10 -14.29 -0.77 -9.01
N ALA A 11 -15.19 -1.22 -9.89
CA ALA A 11 -15.84 -2.53 -9.87
C ALA A 11 -16.46 -2.92 -8.51
N ARG A 12 -15.65 -3.36 -7.54
CA ARG A 12 -16.06 -3.84 -6.21
C ARG A 12 -15.30 -3.19 -5.05
N TYR A 13 -14.48 -2.17 -5.30
CA TYR A 13 -13.62 -1.54 -4.30
C TYR A 13 -13.55 -0.02 -4.52
N LEU A 14 -13.02 0.70 -3.53
CA LEU A 14 -12.63 2.11 -3.66
C LEU A 14 -11.12 2.22 -3.83
N SER A 15 -10.70 3.01 -4.81
CA SER A 15 -9.28 3.12 -5.15
C SER A 15 -8.83 4.54 -5.42
N LEU A 16 -7.57 4.79 -5.08
CA LEU A 16 -6.82 5.97 -5.47
C LEU A 16 -6.01 5.65 -6.74
N HIS A 17 -6.13 6.47 -7.78
CA HIS A 17 -5.35 6.37 -9.02
C HIS A 17 -5.08 7.75 -9.61
N GLY A 18 -4.55 7.81 -10.83
CA GLY A 18 -4.23 9.05 -11.53
C GLY A 18 -2.73 9.20 -11.77
N SER A 19 -2.33 10.27 -12.47
CA SER A 19 -0.98 10.44 -13.00
C SER A 19 0.12 10.33 -11.93
N TYR A 20 -0.18 10.74 -10.68
CA TYR A 20 0.77 10.59 -9.58
C TYR A 20 1.03 9.11 -9.25
N ILE A 21 -0.02 8.30 -9.16
CA ILE A 21 0.05 6.87 -8.86
C ILE A 21 0.70 6.11 -10.01
N ASP A 22 0.37 6.45 -11.26
CA ASP A 22 1.00 5.86 -12.45
C ASP A 22 2.52 6.13 -12.45
N ARG A 23 2.95 7.37 -12.20
CA ARG A 23 4.40 7.69 -12.10
C ARG A 23 5.14 6.94 -11.01
N LEU A 24 4.48 6.65 -9.87
CA LEU A 24 5.10 5.82 -8.84
C LEU A 24 5.27 4.38 -9.33
N ALA A 25 4.27 3.85 -10.04
CA ALA A 25 4.25 2.48 -10.52
C ALA A 25 5.21 2.23 -11.69
N GLU A 26 5.39 3.22 -12.57
CA GLU A 26 6.20 3.15 -13.79
C GLU A 26 7.71 3.30 -13.52
N GLN A 27 8.12 3.46 -12.27
CA GLN A 27 9.54 3.44 -11.92
C GLN A 27 10.17 2.10 -12.29
N ALA A 28 11.04 2.13 -13.31
CA ALA A 28 11.74 0.95 -13.80
C ALA A 28 12.56 0.28 -12.70
N HIS A 29 12.57 -1.05 -12.70
CA HIS A 29 13.39 -1.85 -11.81
C HIS A 29 13.75 -3.17 -12.48
N GLU A 30 15.02 -3.56 -12.43
CA GLU A 30 15.58 -4.72 -13.16
C GLU A 30 14.88 -6.06 -12.88
N LEU A 31 14.40 -6.24 -11.64
CA LEU A 31 13.68 -7.45 -11.21
C LEU A 31 12.25 -7.59 -11.78
N VAL A 32 11.66 -6.49 -12.28
CA VAL A 32 10.30 -6.51 -12.84
C VAL A 32 10.41 -6.73 -14.34
N THR A 33 10.28 -7.99 -14.76
CA THR A 33 10.42 -8.35 -16.17
C THR A 33 9.23 -7.86 -17.01
N PRO A 34 9.39 -7.71 -18.34
CA PRO A 34 8.29 -7.37 -19.25
C PRO A 34 7.09 -8.32 -19.12
N GLU A 35 7.34 -9.61 -18.94
CA GLU A 35 6.29 -10.61 -18.70
C GLU A 35 5.48 -10.33 -17.43
N CYS A 36 6.14 -9.86 -16.36
CA CYS A 36 5.45 -9.48 -15.13
C CYS A 36 4.48 -8.32 -15.36
N ILE A 37 4.91 -7.34 -16.15
CA ILE A 37 4.13 -6.15 -16.50
C ILE A 37 2.94 -6.56 -17.38
N GLU A 38 3.19 -7.37 -18.41
CA GLU A 38 2.16 -7.86 -19.33
C GLU A 38 1.06 -8.65 -18.59
N ASN A 39 1.43 -9.50 -17.63
CA ASN A 39 0.46 -10.22 -16.80
C ASN A 39 -0.42 -9.28 -15.97
N LYS A 40 0.18 -8.21 -15.40
CA LYS A 40 -0.58 -7.18 -14.68
C LYS A 40 -1.49 -6.40 -15.62
N GLU A 41 -1.03 -6.05 -16.81
CA GLU A 41 -1.83 -5.33 -17.81
C GLU A 41 -3.02 -6.15 -18.28
N LYS A 42 -2.83 -7.44 -18.56
CA LYS A 42 -3.91 -8.38 -18.91
C LYS A 42 -4.98 -8.46 -17.82
N ARG A 43 -4.59 -8.45 -16.54
CA ARG A 43 -5.51 -8.48 -15.40
C ARG A 43 -6.28 -7.17 -15.23
N ASP A 44 -5.57 -6.04 -15.23
CA ASP A 44 -6.13 -4.74 -14.84
C ASP A 44 -6.72 -3.96 -16.01
N LYS A 45 -6.41 -4.34 -17.26
CA LYS A 45 -6.78 -3.62 -18.49
C LYS A 45 -6.27 -2.18 -18.52
N GLY A 46 -5.08 -1.98 -17.98
CA GLY A 46 -4.39 -0.68 -17.92
C GLY A 46 -4.59 0.10 -16.61
N GLY A 47 -3.72 1.08 -16.39
CA GLY A 47 -3.73 1.99 -15.24
C GLY A 47 -3.24 1.34 -13.94
N HIS A 48 -2.71 2.16 -13.03
CA HIS A 48 -2.30 1.73 -11.70
C HIS A 48 -3.23 2.31 -10.63
N HIS A 49 -3.37 1.58 -9.53
CA HIS A 49 -4.22 2.01 -8.44
C HIS A 49 -3.71 1.50 -7.10
N VAL A 50 -4.13 2.20 -6.04
CA VAL A 50 -4.04 1.77 -4.65
C VAL A 50 -5.45 1.40 -4.21
N THR A 51 -5.66 0.17 -3.78
CA THR A 51 -6.93 -0.21 -3.14
C THR A 51 -6.98 0.40 -1.74
N VAL A 52 -7.94 1.29 -1.50
CA VAL A 52 -8.12 1.96 -0.20
C VAL A 52 -9.11 1.18 0.67
N ILE A 53 -10.18 0.69 0.05
CA ILE A 53 -11.20 -0.14 0.69
C ILE A 53 -11.53 -1.29 -0.25
N ASN A 54 -11.29 -2.52 0.20
CA ASN A 54 -11.49 -3.71 -0.62
C ASN A 54 -12.96 -4.21 -0.54
N HIS A 55 -13.28 -5.21 -1.35
CA HIS A 55 -14.66 -5.72 -1.46
C HIS A 55 -15.17 -6.42 -0.19
N LEU A 56 -14.30 -7.03 0.63
CA LEU A 56 -14.68 -7.66 1.89
C LEU A 56 -14.99 -6.60 2.95
N GLU A 57 -14.19 -5.54 2.99
CA GLU A 57 -14.42 -4.38 3.85
C GLU A 57 -15.72 -3.66 3.48
N MET A 58 -15.97 -3.46 2.18
CA MET A 58 -17.24 -2.90 1.71
C MET A 58 -18.44 -3.76 2.09
N ALA A 59 -18.33 -5.09 2.00
CA ALA A 59 -19.39 -5.99 2.42
C ALA A 59 -19.66 -5.93 3.93
N SER A 60 -18.64 -5.61 4.72
CA SER A 60 -18.77 -5.43 6.17
C SER A 60 -19.40 -4.08 6.52
N LEU A 61 -19.00 -3.00 5.83
CA LEU A 61 -19.55 -1.66 6.04
C LEU A 61 -20.99 -1.53 5.57
N MET A 62 -21.33 -2.14 4.44
CA MET A 62 -22.63 -2.02 3.79
C MET A 62 -23.12 -3.42 3.35
N PRO A 63 -23.63 -4.22 4.30
CA PRO A 63 -24.07 -5.58 4.03
C PRO A 63 -25.22 -5.61 3.02
N THR A 64 -25.13 -6.54 2.06
CA THR A 64 -26.23 -6.78 1.12
C THR A 64 -27.35 -7.56 1.83
N PRO A 65 -28.64 -7.20 1.61
CA PRO A 65 -29.75 -7.96 2.18
C PRO A 65 -29.73 -9.44 1.76
N PRO A 66 -30.02 -10.39 2.67
CA PRO A 66 -29.80 -11.82 2.47
C PRO A 66 -30.56 -12.41 1.26
N ASP A 67 -31.73 -11.86 0.93
CA ASP A 67 -32.59 -12.35 -0.17
C ASP A 67 -32.36 -11.62 -1.50
N SER A 68 -31.24 -10.91 -1.63
CA SER A 68 -30.93 -10.15 -2.84
C SER A 68 -30.55 -11.06 -4.01
N THR A 69 -31.22 -10.88 -5.15
CA THR A 69 -30.74 -11.47 -6.41
C THR A 69 -29.32 -10.97 -6.76
N LYS A 70 -28.54 -11.72 -7.56
CA LYS A 70 -27.20 -11.30 -8.02
C LYS A 70 -27.19 -9.89 -8.63
N LYS A 71 -28.24 -9.54 -9.39
CA LYS A 71 -28.39 -8.21 -10.00
C LYS A 71 -28.65 -7.13 -8.95
N ALA A 72 -29.51 -7.40 -7.97
CA ALA A 72 -29.78 -6.49 -6.86
C ALA A 72 -28.54 -6.27 -5.99
N ALA A 73 -27.81 -7.34 -5.65
CA ALA A 73 -26.56 -7.28 -4.90
C ALA A 73 -25.49 -6.41 -5.60
N LYS A 74 -25.31 -6.59 -6.91
CA LYS A 74 -24.39 -5.76 -7.70
C LYS A 74 -24.79 -4.28 -7.69
N LYS A 75 -26.08 -3.99 -7.83
CA LYS A 75 -26.61 -2.61 -7.79
C LYS A 75 -26.40 -2.01 -6.39
N HIS A 76 -26.70 -2.77 -5.34
CA HIS A 76 -26.50 -2.35 -3.96
C HIS A 76 -25.03 -2.01 -3.70
N LEU A 77 -24.09 -2.90 -4.05
CA LEU A 77 -22.65 -2.64 -3.91
C LEU A 77 -22.21 -1.35 -4.62
N GLN A 78 -22.68 -1.11 -5.84
CA GLN A 78 -22.35 0.11 -6.59
C GLN A 78 -22.90 1.38 -5.91
N THR A 79 -24.13 1.33 -5.40
CA THR A 79 -24.69 2.44 -4.61
C THR A 79 -23.91 2.67 -3.32
N SER A 80 -23.56 1.59 -2.61
CA SER A 80 -22.80 1.64 -1.37
C SER A 80 -21.39 2.22 -1.58
N LEU A 81 -20.70 1.81 -2.65
CA LEU A 81 -19.40 2.39 -3.02
C LEU A 81 -19.49 3.89 -3.29
N ARG A 82 -20.50 4.34 -4.05
CA ARG A 82 -20.70 5.77 -4.31
C ARG A 82 -21.04 6.56 -3.06
N HIS A 83 -21.82 5.96 -2.16
CA HIS A 83 -22.15 6.56 -0.88
C HIS A 83 -20.90 6.74 -0.01
N VAL A 84 -20.10 5.68 0.17
CA VAL A 84 -18.84 5.77 0.93
C VAL A 84 -17.85 6.72 0.28
N ASN A 85 -17.75 6.74 -1.06
CA ASN A 85 -16.93 7.71 -1.78
C ASN A 85 -17.34 9.14 -1.42
N ARG A 86 -18.64 9.45 -1.47
CA ARG A 86 -19.16 10.78 -1.13
C ARG A 86 -18.87 11.14 0.32
N LEU A 87 -19.07 10.21 1.26
CA LEU A 87 -18.74 10.45 2.67
C LEU A 87 -17.26 10.82 2.88
N ILE A 88 -16.35 10.19 2.14
CA ILE A 88 -14.92 10.52 2.20
C ILE A 88 -14.69 11.92 1.62
N ILE A 89 -15.23 12.23 0.44
CA ILE A 89 -15.05 13.54 -0.20
C ILE A 89 -15.63 14.66 0.66
N ASP A 90 -16.83 14.48 1.21
CA ASP A 90 -17.48 15.46 2.09
C ASP A 90 -16.65 15.72 3.36
N LYS A 91 -15.96 14.69 3.88
CA LYS A 91 -15.16 14.79 5.11
C LYS A 91 -13.75 15.33 4.89
N PHE A 92 -13.11 14.92 3.81
CA PHE A 92 -11.67 15.12 3.57
C PHE A 92 -11.37 16.08 2.41
N GLY A 93 -12.38 16.57 1.70
CA GLY A 93 -12.24 17.42 0.53
C GLY A 93 -11.85 16.64 -0.73
N GLU A 94 -11.59 17.39 -1.79
CA GLU A 94 -11.26 16.84 -3.10
C GLU A 94 -9.88 16.15 -3.15
N PRO A 95 -9.72 15.04 -3.89
CA PRO A 95 -8.49 14.26 -3.89
C PRO A 95 -7.23 15.01 -4.30
N ALA A 96 -7.37 16.06 -5.11
CA ALA A 96 -6.27 16.93 -5.52
C ALA A 96 -5.59 17.65 -4.35
N THR A 97 -6.28 17.84 -3.23
CA THR A 97 -5.77 18.54 -2.04
C THR A 97 -5.16 17.61 -0.99
N TRP A 98 -5.27 16.29 -1.19
CA TRP A 98 -4.84 15.30 -0.23
C TRP A 98 -3.32 15.19 -0.15
N GLU A 99 -2.83 14.83 1.04
CA GLU A 99 -1.44 14.41 1.20
C GLU A 99 -1.17 13.21 0.28
N LYS A 100 -0.09 13.28 -0.50
CA LYS A 100 0.26 12.26 -1.48
C LYS A 100 0.92 11.05 -0.79
N PRO A 101 0.63 9.81 -1.23
CA PRO A 101 1.35 8.63 -0.74
C PRO A 101 2.85 8.74 -0.99
N ILE A 102 3.66 8.36 -0.01
CA ILE A 102 5.11 8.33 -0.12
C ILE A 102 5.55 6.92 -0.50
N ASP A 103 6.29 6.82 -1.60
CA ASP A 103 6.83 5.57 -2.10
C ASP A 103 8.05 5.13 -1.27
N LEU A 104 7.93 3.99 -0.59
CA LEU A 104 8.99 3.42 0.25
C LEU A 104 9.95 2.52 -0.55
N GLY A 105 9.62 2.21 -1.80
CA GLY A 105 10.43 1.34 -2.66
C GLY A 105 9.67 0.13 -3.20
N LEU A 106 10.39 -0.66 -4.00
CA LEU A 106 9.87 -1.90 -4.57
C LEU A 106 9.85 -3.01 -3.49
N GLY A 107 8.68 -3.59 -3.29
CA GLY A 107 8.43 -4.78 -2.48
C GLY A 107 8.18 -6.00 -3.34
N THR A 108 8.32 -7.18 -2.73
CA THR A 108 8.02 -8.45 -3.40
C THR A 108 7.54 -9.51 -2.42
N THR A 109 6.60 -10.34 -2.89
CA THR A 109 6.09 -11.53 -2.19
C THR A 109 6.16 -12.73 -3.10
N ARG A 110 6.36 -13.91 -2.52
CA ARG A 110 6.40 -15.18 -3.24
C ARG A 110 5.53 -16.22 -2.55
N GLU A 111 4.87 -17.05 -3.35
CA GLU A 111 4.09 -18.20 -2.92
C GLU A 111 4.25 -19.26 -4.02
N ASP A 112 4.86 -20.40 -3.68
CA ASP A 112 5.26 -21.44 -4.65
C ASP A 112 6.09 -20.83 -5.80
N GLU A 113 5.70 -21.11 -7.04
CA GLU A 113 6.30 -20.57 -8.27
C GLU A 113 5.83 -19.15 -8.60
N ALA A 114 4.94 -18.56 -7.79
CA ALA A 114 4.40 -17.23 -8.02
C ALA A 114 5.18 -16.13 -7.31
N VAL A 115 5.37 -15.01 -7.99
CA VAL A 115 5.97 -13.78 -7.46
C VAL A 115 5.12 -12.57 -7.85
N SER A 116 4.93 -11.67 -6.90
CA SER A 116 4.38 -10.33 -7.14
C SER A 116 5.39 -9.26 -6.80
N TYR A 117 5.37 -8.20 -7.59
CA TYR A 117 6.13 -6.97 -7.39
C TYR A 117 5.17 -5.80 -7.24
N PHE A 118 5.46 -4.92 -6.30
CA PHE A 118 4.60 -3.79 -5.98
C PHE A 118 5.39 -2.65 -5.34
N ARG A 119 4.95 -1.40 -5.52
CA ARG A 119 5.46 -0.26 -4.73
C ARG A 119 4.79 -0.29 -3.37
N VAL A 120 5.57 -0.26 -2.30
CA VAL A 120 5.04 -0.13 -0.93
C VAL A 120 4.87 1.36 -0.64
N LEU A 121 3.69 1.75 -0.16
CA LEU A 121 3.38 3.15 0.09
C LEU A 121 3.17 3.42 1.58
N PHE A 122 3.79 4.48 2.07
CA PHE A 122 3.43 5.12 3.33
C PHE A 122 2.41 6.22 3.05
N TRP A 123 1.21 6.11 3.61
CA TRP A 123 0.15 7.09 3.39
C TRP A 123 -0.72 7.29 4.63
N PRO A 124 -0.28 8.13 5.59
CA PRO A 124 -1.03 8.43 6.82
C PRO A 124 -2.43 8.92 6.56
N PHE A 125 -2.59 9.78 5.55
CA PHE A 125 -3.88 10.32 5.16
C PHE A 125 -4.86 9.21 4.75
N GLY A 126 -4.40 8.20 4.00
CA GLY A 126 -5.20 7.01 3.71
C GLY A 126 -5.57 6.19 4.96
N GLN A 127 -4.68 6.10 5.95
CA GLN A 127 -5.01 5.44 7.23
C GLN A 127 -6.07 6.23 8.01
N ASN A 128 -6.00 7.56 7.98
CA ASN A 128 -7.00 8.42 8.62
C ASN A 128 -8.38 8.26 8.00
N MET A 129 -8.47 8.14 6.66
CA MET A 129 -9.74 7.81 6.00
C MET A 129 -10.30 6.47 6.46
N ARG A 130 -9.44 5.45 6.53
CA ARG A 130 -9.84 4.11 6.99
C ARG A 130 -10.33 4.16 8.43
N GLY A 131 -9.62 4.86 9.31
CA GLY A 131 -10.03 5.08 10.70
C GLY A 131 -11.37 5.81 10.82
N TYR A 132 -11.64 6.81 9.98
CA TYR A 132 -12.94 7.50 9.94
C TYR A 132 -14.10 6.55 9.61
N LEU A 133 -13.86 5.53 8.80
CA LEU A 133 -14.85 4.51 8.46
C LEU A 133 -14.89 3.34 9.44
N GLY A 134 -14.13 3.39 10.54
CA GLY A 134 -14.01 2.28 11.49
C GLY A 134 -13.26 1.06 10.93
N LEU A 135 -12.51 1.22 9.83
CA LEU A 135 -11.68 0.16 9.26
C LEU A 135 -10.33 0.11 9.97
N GLY A 136 -9.74 -1.09 10.04
CA GLY A 136 -8.38 -1.28 10.54
C GLY A 136 -7.30 -0.67 9.62
N GLN A 137 -6.05 -0.71 10.05
CA GLN A 137 -4.90 -0.30 9.24
C GLN A 137 -4.74 -1.19 7.99
N SER A 138 -4.18 -0.65 6.92
CA SER A 138 -3.85 -1.41 5.69
C SER A 138 -2.41 -1.16 5.24
N ASN A 139 -1.84 -2.09 4.47
CA ASN A 139 -0.57 -1.88 3.79
C ASN A 139 -0.84 -1.42 2.36
N PHE A 140 -0.81 -0.10 2.14
CA PHE A 140 -1.02 0.47 0.82
C PHE A 140 0.11 0.09 -0.12
N HIS A 141 -0.27 -0.33 -1.32
CA HIS A 141 0.68 -0.72 -2.34
C HIS A 141 0.09 -0.52 -3.73
N ILE A 142 0.97 -0.44 -4.73
CA ILE A 142 0.60 -0.44 -6.15
C ILE A 142 1.20 -1.69 -6.78
N THR A 143 0.37 -2.57 -7.33
CA THR A 143 0.89 -3.73 -8.05
C THR A 143 1.52 -3.27 -9.37
N VAL A 144 2.79 -3.62 -9.59
CA VAL A 144 3.53 -3.26 -10.81
C VAL A 144 3.68 -4.44 -11.77
N GLY A 145 3.73 -5.67 -11.25
CA GLY A 145 3.82 -6.86 -12.08
C GLY A 145 3.81 -8.15 -11.26
N PHE A 146 3.55 -9.29 -11.91
CA PHE A 146 3.60 -10.61 -11.27
C PHE A 146 3.78 -11.75 -12.28
N LYS A 147 4.26 -12.90 -11.82
CA LYS A 147 4.40 -14.12 -12.63
C LYS A 147 4.27 -15.38 -11.77
N PRO A 148 3.53 -16.43 -12.19
CA PRO A 148 2.54 -16.40 -13.27
C PRO A 148 1.21 -15.76 -12.84
N ARG A 149 0.95 -15.69 -11.52
CA ARG A 149 -0.27 -15.13 -10.91
C ARG A 149 0.08 -14.14 -9.81
N ASP A 150 -0.86 -13.24 -9.48
CA ASP A 150 -0.69 -12.35 -8.33
C ASP A 150 -0.76 -13.14 -7.02
N VAL A 151 0.11 -12.79 -6.09
CA VAL A 151 0.23 -13.33 -4.74
C VAL A 151 -0.47 -12.38 -3.77
N HIS A 152 -1.45 -12.89 -3.03
CA HIS A 152 -2.28 -12.12 -2.09
C HIS A 152 -1.82 -12.28 -0.63
N LEU A 153 -0.51 -12.18 -0.39
CA LEU A 153 0.10 -12.20 0.94
C LEU A 153 0.31 -10.77 1.48
N TYR A 154 0.96 -10.65 2.63
CA TYR A 154 1.36 -9.37 3.22
C TYR A 154 2.23 -8.54 2.25
N LYS A 155 1.84 -7.30 1.95
CA LYS A 155 2.51 -6.38 1.00
C LYS A 155 2.98 -5.06 1.64
N GLY A 156 3.43 -5.10 2.89
CA GLY A 156 3.93 -3.92 3.60
C GLY A 156 5.46 -3.81 3.64
N PRO A 157 6.02 -2.89 4.45
CA PRO A 157 7.43 -2.53 4.41
C PRO A 157 8.43 -3.67 4.64
N ALA A 158 8.05 -4.74 5.37
CA ALA A 158 8.93 -5.90 5.56
C ALA A 158 9.27 -6.62 4.23
N THR A 159 8.51 -6.38 3.17
CA THR A 159 8.71 -7.00 1.84
C THR A 159 9.67 -6.24 0.92
N LEU A 160 10.15 -5.06 1.33
CA LEU A 160 11.02 -4.21 0.53
C LEU A 160 12.29 -4.95 0.10
N ILE A 161 12.61 -4.87 -1.18
CA ILE A 161 13.73 -5.60 -1.78
C ILE A 161 15.07 -5.12 -1.22
N CYS A 162 15.24 -3.82 -1.01
CA CYS A 162 16.48 -3.26 -0.43
C CYS A 162 16.80 -3.79 0.98
N LEU A 163 15.80 -4.33 1.69
CA LEU A 163 15.99 -4.94 3.00
C LEU A 163 16.39 -6.43 2.94
N LYS A 164 16.30 -7.08 1.78
CA LYS A 164 16.70 -8.48 1.61
C LYS A 164 18.21 -8.65 1.69
N GLU A 165 18.64 -9.84 2.06
CA GLU A 165 20.06 -10.20 2.07
C GLU A 165 20.68 -10.08 0.67
N GLY A 166 21.94 -9.64 0.61
CA GLY A 166 22.66 -9.39 -0.64
C GLY A 166 22.16 -8.18 -1.46
N GLN A 167 21.07 -7.53 -1.07
CA GLN A 167 20.54 -6.36 -1.78
C GLN A 167 21.16 -5.06 -1.26
N THR A 168 21.38 -4.13 -2.20
CA THR A 168 21.81 -2.77 -1.89
C THR A 168 20.66 -1.99 -1.26
N CYS A 169 21.00 -1.13 -0.30
CA CYS A 169 20.09 -0.16 0.28
C CYS A 169 20.86 1.14 0.37
N THR A 170 20.43 2.17 -0.35
CA THR A 170 21.15 3.45 -0.34
C THR A 170 20.93 4.18 0.98
N THR A 171 21.83 5.11 1.32
CA THR A 171 21.68 5.96 2.51
C THR A 171 20.34 6.70 2.49
N THR A 172 19.91 7.22 1.33
CA THR A 172 18.62 7.91 1.14
C THR A 172 17.43 7.00 1.39
N GLN A 173 17.46 5.77 0.87
CA GLN A 173 16.41 4.77 1.16
C GLN A 173 16.36 4.47 2.65
N MET A 174 17.51 4.24 3.28
CA MET A 174 17.56 3.94 4.70
C MET A 174 17.06 5.12 5.54
N ASP A 175 17.42 6.35 5.21
CA ASP A 175 16.91 7.55 5.89
C ASP A 175 15.39 7.67 5.80
N LEU A 176 14.83 7.38 4.62
CA LEU A 176 13.38 7.36 4.40
C LEU A 176 12.71 6.30 5.29
N LEU A 177 13.24 5.08 5.31
CA LEU A 177 12.65 3.97 6.08
C LEU A 177 12.74 4.21 7.59
N VAL A 178 13.89 4.71 8.08
CA VAL A 178 14.05 5.05 9.51
C VAL A 178 13.16 6.22 9.90
N LYS A 179 12.97 7.22 9.03
CA LYS A 179 12.06 8.35 9.28
C LYS A 179 10.63 7.86 9.56
N TYR A 180 10.16 6.85 8.84
CA TYR A 180 8.78 6.34 8.98
C TYR A 180 8.65 5.08 9.83
N ALA A 181 9.74 4.56 10.40
CA ALA A 181 9.72 3.34 11.21
C ALA A 181 8.76 3.42 12.42
N TYR A 182 8.58 4.62 12.99
CA TYR A 182 7.63 4.87 14.08
C TYR A 182 6.21 4.37 13.76
N PHE A 183 5.74 4.58 12.52
CA PHE A 183 4.39 4.19 12.09
C PHE A 183 4.24 2.68 11.93
N TYR A 184 5.36 1.96 11.81
CA TYR A 184 5.42 0.52 11.61
C TYR A 184 6.06 -0.21 12.80
N HIS A 185 6.10 0.39 13.99
CA HIS A 185 6.74 -0.19 15.18
C HIS A 185 6.16 -1.56 15.59
N ARG A 186 4.92 -1.85 15.20
CA ARG A 186 4.27 -3.16 15.43
C ARG A 186 4.63 -4.22 14.39
N ASP A 187 5.14 -3.83 13.23
CA ASP A 187 5.67 -4.75 12.23
C ASP A 187 7.07 -5.19 12.63
N ARG A 188 7.12 -6.21 13.49
CA ARG A 188 8.38 -6.77 14.01
C ARG A 188 9.30 -7.28 12.91
N GLU A 189 8.75 -7.78 11.80
CA GLU A 189 9.56 -8.27 10.70
C GLU A 189 10.24 -7.13 9.95
N PHE A 190 9.51 -6.05 9.67
CA PHE A 190 10.09 -4.84 9.08
C PHE A 190 11.18 -4.27 9.97
N ILE A 191 10.90 -4.08 11.27
CA ILE A 191 11.87 -3.52 12.22
C ILE A 191 13.13 -4.39 12.29
N ARG A 192 12.99 -5.71 12.39
CA ARG A 192 14.13 -6.65 12.40
C ARG A 192 14.96 -6.52 11.12
N LYS A 193 14.33 -6.51 9.95
CA LYS A 193 15.03 -6.38 8.65
C LYS A 193 15.71 -5.02 8.51
N LEU A 194 15.10 -3.96 9.02
CA LEU A 194 15.67 -2.61 9.02
C LEU A 194 16.95 -2.57 9.84
N TYR A 195 16.95 -3.12 11.06
CA TYR A 195 18.16 -3.29 11.88
C TYR A 195 19.25 -4.06 11.14
N GLN A 196 18.93 -5.25 10.63
CA GLN A 196 19.91 -6.09 9.92
C GLN A 196 20.53 -5.36 8.74
N THR A 197 19.73 -4.58 8.01
CA THR A 197 20.21 -3.78 6.88
C THR A 197 21.11 -2.64 7.34
N CYS A 198 20.80 -1.96 8.44
CA CYS A 198 21.69 -0.95 9.01
C CYS A 198 23.06 -1.54 9.37
N TRP A 199 23.09 -2.72 10.01
CA TRP A 199 24.34 -3.40 10.35
C TRP A 199 25.12 -3.81 9.11
N ARG A 200 24.44 -4.44 8.14
CA ARG A 200 25.04 -4.91 6.88
C ARG A 200 25.76 -3.81 6.11
N HIS A 201 25.21 -2.59 6.11
CA HIS A 201 25.72 -1.45 5.35
C HIS A 201 26.48 -0.42 6.21
N GLY A 202 26.74 -0.70 7.48
CA GLY A 202 27.48 0.19 8.37
C GLY A 202 26.75 1.48 8.77
N TYR A 203 25.41 1.51 8.71
CA TYR A 203 24.59 2.67 9.07
C TYR A 203 24.34 2.80 10.58
N TYR A 204 25.39 2.65 11.39
CA TYR A 204 25.29 2.61 12.86
C TYR A 204 24.56 3.82 13.49
N PRO A 205 24.76 5.07 13.05
CA PRO A 205 23.99 6.20 13.60
C PRO A 205 22.46 6.05 13.39
N LYS A 206 22.05 5.40 12.30
CA LYS A 206 20.64 5.15 12.00
C LYS A 206 20.07 4.04 12.88
N THR A 207 20.88 3.05 13.25
CA THR A 207 20.54 2.03 14.26
C THR A 207 20.19 2.67 15.61
N ILE A 208 21.01 3.63 16.08
CA ILE A 208 20.76 4.34 17.34
C ILE A 208 19.42 5.09 17.27
N ARG A 209 19.18 5.82 16.17
CA ARG A 209 17.91 6.53 15.94
C ARG A 209 16.71 5.59 15.96
N LEU A 210 16.82 4.43 15.30
CA LEU A 210 15.76 3.41 15.27
C LEU A 210 15.46 2.89 16.68
N THR A 211 16.49 2.63 17.50
CA THR A 211 16.32 2.22 18.90
C THR A 211 15.57 3.28 19.70
N SER A 212 15.95 4.55 19.57
CA SER A 212 15.26 5.65 20.26
C SER A 212 13.78 5.74 19.87
N ILE A 213 13.47 5.59 18.59
CA ILE A 213 12.07 5.58 18.10
C ILE A 213 11.28 4.45 18.75
N LEU A 214 11.84 3.23 18.78
CA LEU A 214 11.14 2.06 19.33
C LEU A 214 10.97 2.12 20.85
N MET A 215 11.95 2.67 21.56
CA MET A 215 11.83 2.91 23.00
C MET A 215 10.71 3.91 23.30
N GLN A 216 10.58 4.97 22.50
CA GLN A 216 9.46 5.91 22.63
C GLN A 216 8.12 5.19 22.41
N CYS A 217 7.99 4.39 21.34
CA CYS A 217 6.74 3.65 21.07
C CYS A 217 6.31 2.72 22.21
N ASN A 218 7.25 2.06 22.89
CA ASN A 218 6.95 1.14 23.99
C ASN A 218 6.49 1.90 25.25
N ASN A 219 6.96 3.12 25.47
CA ASN A 219 6.60 3.93 26.64
C ASN A 219 5.21 4.58 26.53
N TYR A 220 4.64 4.68 25.32
CA TYR A 220 3.28 5.20 25.07
C TYR A 220 2.18 4.11 25.06
N GLN A 221 2.47 2.90 25.52
CA GLN A 221 1.51 1.79 25.61
C GLN A 221 0.90 1.59 27.03
N VAL A 222 0.87 2.66 27.84
CA VAL A 222 0.17 2.69 29.14
C VAL A 222 -1.27 3.16 28.96
#